data_AF-A0A226DWU3-F1
#
_entry.id   AF-A0A226DWU3-F1
#
_cell.length_a   1.000
_cell.length_b   1.000
_cell.length_c   1.000
_cell.angle_alpha   90.00
_cell.angle_beta   90.00
_cell.angle_gamma   90.00
#
_symmetry.space_group_name_H-M   'P 1'
#
loop_
_entity.id
_entity.type
_entity.pdbx_description
1 polymer ?
#
loop_
_entity_poly.entity_id
_entity_poly.type
_entity_poly.pdbx_seq_one_letter_code
_entity_poly.pdbx_strand_id
1 'polypeptide(L)'
;MPVIFSPEGMVEQVLKNPATALNKEICASHIIKVWEAVSGYIIQQLCKGRAVRIDHLAIITFKVKTVEMSQREVMIQKVPHILLSAEIEKRHGLKIKRPVYNLDVPEVDLNLSTIALCTNLTRAHVEYCIDEIICAFNRALMCDPQVEFWFPKIGRVVIQCADVDVVFATSFLNLLGYSDEFVQDKACPLR
;
A
#
# COMPACT_ATOMS: atom_id res chain seq x y z
N MET A 1 -8.62 19.65 4.59
CA MET A 1 -7.22 19.24 4.84
C MET A 1 -7.20 17.74 4.59
N PRO A 2 -6.29 17.20 3.77
CA PRO A 2 -6.32 15.78 3.43
C PRO A 2 -6.17 14.92 4.69
N VAL A 3 -6.86 13.78 4.73
CA VAL A 3 -6.65 12.78 5.78
C VAL A 3 -5.41 11.96 5.44
N ILE A 4 -4.36 12.10 6.24
CA ILE A 4 -3.07 11.45 6.00
C ILE A 4 -2.94 10.24 6.94
N PHE A 5 -2.84 9.05 6.37
CA PHE A 5 -2.50 7.80 7.07
C PHE A 5 -0.98 7.57 6.98
N SER A 6 -0.19 8.47 7.57
CA SER A 6 1.18 8.14 8.00
C SER A 6 1.11 7.18 9.19
N PRO A 7 2.21 6.59 9.68
CA PRO A 7 2.14 5.74 10.88
C PRO A 7 1.45 6.40 12.08
N GLU A 8 1.74 7.68 12.33
CA GLU A 8 1.10 8.48 13.38
C GLU A 8 -0.35 8.80 13.01
N GLY A 9 -0.60 9.19 11.76
CA GLY A 9 -1.95 9.46 11.25
C GLY A 9 -2.87 8.23 11.34
N MET A 10 -2.35 7.02 11.14
CA MET A 10 -3.08 5.76 11.34
C MET A 10 -3.58 5.64 12.78
N VAL A 11 -2.71 5.89 13.76
CA VAL A 11 -3.10 5.89 15.17
C VAL A 11 -4.23 6.89 15.42
N GLU A 12 -4.10 8.11 14.91
CA GLU A 12 -5.13 9.14 15.07
C GLU A 12 -6.48 8.72 14.47
N GLN A 13 -6.48 8.13 13.26
CA GLN A 13 -7.72 7.70 12.61
C GLN A 13 -8.34 6.46 13.27
N VAL A 14 -7.51 5.56 13.80
CA VAL A 14 -8.01 4.40 14.56
C VAL A 14 -8.66 4.86 15.87
N LEU A 15 -8.05 5.79 16.60
CA LEU A 15 -8.58 6.31 17.86
C LEU A 15 -9.91 7.08 17.70
N LYS A 16 -10.27 7.51 16.49
CA LYS A 16 -11.60 8.08 16.19
C LYS A 16 -12.72 7.03 16.20
N ASN A 17 -12.40 5.74 16.20
CA ASN A 17 -13.40 4.68 16.34
C ASN A 17 -13.76 4.50 17.83
N PRO A 18 -14.98 4.86 18.28
CA PRO A 18 -15.37 4.67 19.67
C PRO A 18 -15.44 3.19 20.08
N ALA A 19 -15.54 2.27 19.11
CA ALA A 19 -15.54 0.83 19.35
C ALA A 19 -14.13 0.21 19.31
N THR A 20 -13.06 1.00 19.16
CA THR A 20 -11.69 0.46 19.16
C THR A 20 -11.35 -0.11 20.54
N ALA A 21 -10.75 -1.30 20.56
CA ALA A 21 -10.14 -1.93 21.74
C ALA A 21 -8.69 -1.49 21.99
N LEU A 22 -8.19 -0.46 21.29
CA LEU A 22 -6.91 0.20 21.61
C LEU A 22 -6.97 0.80 23.02
N ASN A 23 -6.50 0.06 24.03
CA ASN A 23 -6.33 0.46 25.45
C ASN A 23 -6.31 -0.72 26.45
N LYS A 24 -6.57 -1.96 26.01
CA LYS A 24 -6.51 -3.14 26.91
C LYS A 24 -5.21 -3.93 26.77
N GLU A 25 -4.94 -4.43 25.57
CA GLU A 25 -3.76 -5.28 25.30
C GLU A 25 -2.90 -4.76 24.14
N ILE A 26 -3.47 -3.87 23.32
CA ILE A 26 -2.80 -3.27 22.16
C ILE A 26 -2.76 -1.75 22.39
N CYS A 27 -1.58 -1.17 22.27
CA CYS A 27 -1.36 0.26 22.38
C CYS A 27 -1.04 0.88 21.01
N ALA A 28 -1.09 2.21 20.93
CA ALA A 28 -0.84 2.97 19.71
C ALA A 28 0.49 2.61 19.01
N SER A 29 1.56 2.37 19.76
CA SER A 29 2.86 2.02 19.17
C SER A 29 2.85 0.65 18.48
N HIS A 30 1.95 -0.26 18.86
CA HIS A 30 1.78 -1.54 18.17
C HIS A 30 1.21 -1.35 16.76
N ILE A 31 0.30 -0.40 16.55
CA ILE A 31 -0.25 -0.08 15.20
C ILE A 31 0.90 0.33 14.27
N ILE A 32 1.74 1.26 14.72
CA ILE A 32 2.92 1.72 13.97
C ILE A 32 3.86 0.54 13.68
N LYS A 33 4.23 -0.21 14.72
CA LYS A 33 5.17 -1.34 14.62
C LYS A 33 4.67 -2.43 13.66
N VAL A 34 3.38 -2.77 13.71
CA VAL A 34 2.76 -3.74 12.81
C VAL A 34 2.79 -3.21 11.38
N TRP A 35 2.41 -1.96 11.16
CA TRP A 35 2.36 -1.41 9.81
C TRP A 35 3.74 -1.25 9.16
N GLU A 36 4.75 -0.92 9.96
CA GLU A 36 6.16 -0.94 9.53
C GLU A 36 6.62 -2.36 9.16
N ALA A 37 6.27 -3.36 9.97
CA ALA A 37 6.61 -4.76 9.69
C ALA A 37 5.90 -5.30 8.44
N VAL A 38 4.62 -4.94 8.23
CA VAL A 38 3.88 -5.23 6.99
C VAL A 38 4.60 -4.65 5.79
N SER A 39 5.00 -3.38 5.85
CA SER A 39 5.74 -2.73 4.75
C SER A 39 7.10 -3.40 4.51
N GLY A 40 7.82 -3.77 5.57
CA GLY A 40 9.04 -4.55 5.48
C GLY A 40 8.85 -5.91 4.80
N TYR A 41 7.77 -6.63 5.14
CA TYR A 41 7.42 -7.89 4.48
C TYR A 41 7.14 -7.69 2.99
N ILE A 42 6.34 -6.69 2.63
CA ILE A 42 6.04 -6.37 1.21
C ILE A 42 7.32 -6.14 0.42
N ILE A 43 8.24 -5.32 0.94
CA ILE A 43 9.54 -5.08 0.31
C ILE A 43 10.28 -6.39 0.08
N GLN A 44 10.38 -7.25 1.09
CA GLN A 44 11.06 -8.55 0.97
C GLN A 44 10.43 -9.46 -0.09
N GLN A 45 9.10 -9.45 -0.23
CA GLN A 45 8.41 -10.26 -1.23
C GLN A 45 8.59 -9.72 -2.65
N LEU A 46 8.52 -8.39 -2.83
CA LEU A 46 8.74 -7.76 -4.12
C LEU A 46 10.17 -7.94 -4.62
N CYS A 47 11.18 -7.86 -3.74
CA CYS A 47 12.56 -8.20 -4.10
C CYS A 47 12.72 -9.66 -4.55
N LYS A 48 11.84 -10.57 -4.10
CA LYS A 48 11.77 -11.97 -4.56
C LYS A 48 10.90 -12.15 -5.80
N GLY A 49 10.41 -11.06 -6.40
CA GLY A 49 9.54 -11.08 -7.57
C GLY A 49 8.12 -11.57 -7.29
N ARG A 50 7.63 -11.50 -6.05
CA ARG A 50 6.29 -11.93 -5.64
C ARG A 50 5.39 -10.75 -5.31
N ALA A 51 4.12 -10.84 -5.70
CA ALA A 51 3.09 -9.90 -5.29
C ALA A 51 2.61 -10.25 -3.87
N VAL A 52 2.17 -9.23 -3.12
CA VAL A 52 1.61 -9.41 -1.78
C VAL A 52 0.16 -8.95 -1.77
N ARG A 53 -0.73 -9.85 -1.37
CA ARG A 53 -2.13 -9.53 -1.05
C ARG A 53 -2.26 -9.16 0.42
N ILE A 54 -2.86 -8.01 0.68
CA ILE A 54 -3.40 -7.64 1.98
C ILE A 54 -4.92 -7.70 1.83
N ASP A 55 -5.53 -8.69 2.46
CA ASP A 55 -6.96 -8.92 2.34
C ASP A 55 -7.78 -7.67 2.66
N HIS A 56 -8.85 -7.48 1.88
CA HIS A 56 -9.75 -6.32 1.92
C HIS A 56 -9.11 -4.95 1.63
N LEU A 57 -7.79 -4.83 1.52
CA LEU A 57 -7.09 -3.56 1.31
C LEU A 57 -6.52 -3.41 -0.09
N ALA A 58 -5.50 -4.19 -0.43
CA ALA A 58 -4.72 -3.98 -1.64
C ALA A 58 -3.87 -5.19 -2.04
N ILE A 59 -3.48 -5.23 -3.31
CA ILE A 59 -2.40 -6.08 -3.82
C ILE A 59 -1.25 -5.17 -4.25
N ILE A 60 -0.07 -5.42 -3.70
CA ILE A 60 1.17 -4.74 -4.10
C ILE A 60 1.94 -5.70 -5.02
N THR A 61 2.14 -5.28 -6.27
CA THR A 61 2.59 -6.15 -7.37
C THR A 61 3.47 -5.39 -8.37
N PHE A 62 3.76 -6.01 -9.50
CA PHE A 62 4.38 -5.39 -10.67
C PHE A 62 3.38 -5.30 -11.81
N LYS A 63 3.39 -4.18 -12.54
CA LYS A 63 2.76 -4.06 -13.87
C LYS A 63 3.83 -4.13 -14.96
N VAL A 64 3.42 -4.53 -16.15
CA VAL A 64 4.29 -4.50 -17.33
C VAL A 64 4.16 -3.16 -18.01
N LYS A 65 5.29 -2.51 -18.25
CA LYS A 65 5.41 -1.42 -19.19
C LYS A 65 6.24 -1.89 -20.37
N THR A 66 5.63 -1.85 -21.53
CA THR A 66 6.29 -2.09 -22.81
C THR A 66 6.88 -0.76 -23.25
N VAL A 67 8.21 -0.68 -23.34
CA VAL A 67 8.91 0.53 -23.79
C VAL A 67 9.49 0.26 -25.17
N GLU A 68 8.99 0.96 -26.17
CA GLU A 68 9.54 0.91 -27.53
C GLU A 68 10.90 1.61 -27.54
N MET A 69 11.96 0.84 -27.83
CA MET A 69 13.32 1.36 -27.95
C MET A 69 13.63 1.75 -29.41
N SER A 70 13.01 1.06 -30.37
CA SER A 70 13.10 1.32 -31.81
C SER A 70 11.95 0.65 -32.56
N GLN A 71 11.87 0.78 -33.90
CA GLN A 71 10.83 0.17 -34.74
C GLN A 71 10.74 -1.37 -34.65
N ARG A 72 11.70 -2.06 -34.01
CA ARG A 72 11.73 -3.53 -33.91
C ARG A 72 12.07 -4.06 -32.51
N GLU A 73 12.43 -3.20 -31.56
CA GLU A 73 12.86 -3.60 -30.23
C GLU A 73 11.96 -3.01 -29.16
N VAL A 74 11.47 -3.92 -28.31
CA VAL A 74 10.53 -3.63 -27.26
C VAL A 74 11.12 -4.14 -25.95
N MET A 75 11.35 -3.25 -25.00
CA MET A 75 11.78 -3.61 -23.65
C MET A 75 10.57 -3.84 -22.76
N ILE A 76 10.48 -5.02 -22.17
CA ILE A 76 9.45 -5.35 -21.18
C ILE A 76 10.00 -4.99 -19.80
N GLN A 77 9.45 -3.96 -19.18
CA GLN A 77 9.86 -3.51 -17.86
C GLN A 77 8.77 -3.81 -16.83
N LYS A 78 9.13 -4.53 -15.76
CA LYS A 78 8.29 -4.64 -14.57
C LYS A 78 8.34 -3.30 -13.84
N VAL A 79 7.23 -2.80 -13.34
CA VAL A 79 7.13 -1.54 -12.59
C VAL A 79 6.30 -1.80 -11.33
N PRO A 80 6.72 -1.42 -10.11
CA PRO A 80 5.90 -1.63 -8.93
C PRO A 80 4.55 -0.92 -9.07
N HIS A 81 3.53 -1.51 -8.50
CA HIS A 81 2.16 -1.02 -8.56
C HIS A 81 1.40 -1.41 -7.29
N ILE A 82 0.52 -0.54 -6.83
CA ILE A 82 -0.40 -0.79 -5.72
C ILE A 82 -1.81 -0.75 -6.30
N LEU A 83 -2.54 -1.85 -6.14
CA LEU A 83 -3.92 -2.01 -6.60
C LEU A 83 -4.83 -2.14 -5.38
N LEU A 84 -5.70 -1.18 -5.13
CA LEU A 84 -6.69 -1.34 -4.05
C LEU A 84 -7.68 -2.46 -4.38
N SER A 85 -8.23 -3.08 -3.35
CA SER A 85 -9.19 -4.17 -3.48
C SER A 85 -10.43 -3.72 -4.26
N ALA A 86 -11.03 -4.65 -5.00
CA ALA A 86 -12.28 -4.38 -5.72
C ALA A 86 -13.43 -3.99 -4.75
N GLU A 87 -13.35 -4.44 -3.49
CA GLU A 87 -14.28 -4.07 -2.44
C GLU A 87 -14.19 -2.56 -2.12
N ILE A 88 -12.97 -2.05 -1.88
CA ILE A 88 -12.74 -0.61 -1.65
C ILE A 88 -13.13 0.20 -2.88
N GLU A 89 -12.74 -0.25 -4.08
CA GLU A 89 -13.09 0.42 -5.34
C GLU A 89 -14.61 0.60 -5.48
N LYS A 90 -15.35 -0.51 -5.34
CA LYS A 90 -16.81 -0.52 -5.50
C LYS A 90 -17.52 0.25 -4.38
N ARG A 91 -17.09 0.09 -3.13
CA ARG A 91 -17.72 0.72 -1.96
C ARG A 91 -17.62 2.24 -2.02
N HIS A 92 -16.46 2.76 -2.44
CA HIS A 92 -16.16 4.20 -2.41
C HIS A 92 -16.22 4.86 -3.79
N GLY A 93 -16.60 4.13 -4.84
CA GLY A 93 -16.73 4.67 -6.20
C GLY A 93 -15.41 5.12 -6.82
N LEU A 94 -14.30 4.49 -6.45
CA LEU A 94 -12.96 4.86 -6.93
C LEU A 94 -12.77 4.45 -8.40
N LYS A 95 -12.02 5.25 -9.14
CA LYS A 95 -11.66 5.03 -10.54
C LYS A 95 -10.26 4.44 -10.63
N ILE A 96 -10.16 3.13 -10.42
CA ILE A 96 -8.86 2.45 -10.43
C ILE A 96 -8.54 1.96 -11.84
N LYS A 97 -7.47 2.49 -12.43
CA LYS A 97 -6.94 1.99 -13.70
C LYS A 97 -6.25 0.65 -13.47
N ARG A 98 -6.96 -0.45 -13.69
CA ARG A 98 -6.38 -1.81 -13.65
C ARG A 98 -5.49 -1.99 -14.89
N PRO A 99 -4.17 -2.11 -14.75
CA PRO A 99 -3.31 -2.35 -15.90
C PRO A 99 -3.63 -3.71 -16.50
N VAL A 100 -3.48 -3.84 -17.82
CA VAL A 100 -3.52 -5.16 -18.47
C VAL A 100 -2.32 -5.95 -17.96
N TYR A 101 -2.55 -6.90 -17.07
CA TYR A 101 -1.49 -7.73 -16.49
C TYR A 101 -1.02 -8.73 -17.54
N ASN A 102 0.15 -8.46 -18.15
CA ASN A 102 0.82 -9.38 -19.06
C ASN A 102 1.87 -10.26 -18.35
N LEU A 103 1.82 -10.37 -17.02
CA LEU A 103 2.83 -11.09 -16.25
C LEU A 103 2.19 -11.95 -15.18
N ASP A 104 2.52 -13.23 -15.20
CA ASP A 104 2.22 -14.18 -14.14
C ASP A 104 3.17 -13.89 -12.97
N VAL A 105 2.82 -12.88 -12.16
CA VAL A 105 3.54 -12.57 -10.93
C VAL A 105 2.97 -13.46 -9.83
N PRO A 106 3.75 -14.38 -9.25
CA PRO A 106 3.26 -15.23 -8.17
C PRO A 106 2.80 -14.37 -7.00
N GLU A 107 1.54 -14.55 -6.62
CA GLU A 107 0.91 -13.82 -5.53
C GLU A 107 0.96 -14.64 -4.24
N VAL A 108 1.29 -13.97 -3.13
CA VAL A 108 1.26 -14.55 -1.79
C VAL A 108 0.42 -13.67 -0.87
N ASP A 109 -0.31 -14.29 0.06
CA ASP A 109 -1.00 -13.54 1.09
C ASP A 109 -0.01 -12.98 2.13
N LEU A 110 -0.42 -11.91 2.80
CA LEU A 110 0.30 -11.35 3.92
C LEU A 110 0.42 -12.38 5.05
N ASN A 111 1.64 -12.80 5.38
CA ASN A 111 1.86 -13.81 6.40
C ASN A 111 1.85 -13.21 7.81
N LEU A 112 0.68 -13.23 8.46
CA LEU A 112 0.48 -12.68 9.80
C LEU A 112 1.39 -13.32 10.86
N SER A 113 1.74 -14.60 10.72
CA SER A 113 2.67 -15.28 11.64
C SER A 113 4.08 -14.72 11.53
N THR A 114 4.56 -14.41 10.33
CA THR A 114 5.85 -13.73 10.13
C THR A 114 5.84 -12.33 10.74
N ILE A 115 4.77 -11.57 10.54
CA ILE A 115 4.63 -10.23 11.14
C ILE A 115 4.60 -10.31 12.67
N ALA A 116 3.89 -11.28 13.24
CA ALA A 116 3.83 -11.54 14.67
C ALA A 116 5.22 -11.81 15.27
N LEU A 117 6.01 -12.67 14.62
CA LEU A 117 7.40 -12.94 15.00
C LEU A 117 8.27 -11.67 14.92
N CYS A 118 8.14 -10.87 13.85
CA CYS A 118 8.93 -9.64 13.71
C CYS A 118 8.55 -8.56 14.74
N THR A 119 7.30 -8.54 15.20
CA THR A 119 6.79 -7.52 16.11
C THR A 119 6.79 -7.94 17.58
N ASN A 120 7.09 -9.20 17.89
CA ASN A 120 6.89 -9.81 19.22
C ASN A 120 5.44 -9.64 19.72
N LEU A 121 4.48 -9.77 18.81
CA LEU A 121 3.04 -9.75 19.10
C LEU A 121 2.44 -11.12 18.78
N THR A 122 1.24 -11.38 19.27
CA THR A 122 0.49 -12.56 18.84
C THR A 122 -0.07 -12.36 17.43
N ARG A 123 -0.32 -13.45 16.69
CA ARG A 123 -0.98 -13.39 15.38
C ARG A 123 -2.32 -12.63 15.46
N ALA A 124 -3.09 -12.86 16.52
CA ALA A 124 -4.38 -12.21 16.74
C ALA A 124 -4.23 -10.69 16.96
N HIS A 125 -3.21 -10.25 17.71
CA HIS A 125 -2.95 -8.82 17.89
C HIS A 125 -2.51 -8.14 16.59
N VAL A 126 -1.72 -8.84 15.75
CA VAL A 126 -1.34 -8.34 14.42
C VAL A 126 -2.55 -8.20 13.50
N GLU A 127 -3.38 -9.23 13.42
CA GLU A 127 -4.63 -9.25 12.64
C GLU A 127 -5.52 -8.08 13.06
N TYR A 128 -5.75 -7.92 14.36
CA TYR A 128 -6.52 -6.81 14.92
C TYR A 128 -5.94 -5.43 14.54
N CYS A 129 -4.62 -5.24 14.62
CA CYS A 129 -3.99 -3.98 14.22
C CYS A 129 -4.24 -3.65 12.74
N ILE A 130 -4.14 -4.65 11.87
CA ILE A 130 -4.36 -4.48 10.42
C ILE A 130 -5.84 -4.15 10.16
N ASP A 131 -6.76 -4.89 10.77
CA ASP A 131 -8.20 -4.67 10.62
C ASP A 131 -8.64 -3.28 11.07
N GLU A 132 -8.11 -2.78 12.20
CA GLU A 132 -8.39 -1.44 12.68
C GLU A 132 -7.89 -0.35 11.71
N ILE A 133 -6.70 -0.52 11.12
CA ILE A 133 -6.17 0.39 10.10
C ILE A 133 -7.07 0.38 8.85
N ILE A 134 -7.46 -0.81 8.37
CA ILE A 134 -8.34 -0.95 7.19
C ILE A 134 -9.72 -0.35 7.48
N CYS A 135 -10.28 -0.58 8.66
CA CYS A 135 -11.54 -0.01 9.08
C CYS A 135 -11.46 1.52 9.13
N ALA A 136 -10.41 2.06 9.73
CA ALA A 136 -10.16 3.50 9.78
C ALA A 136 -10.02 4.11 8.38
N PHE A 137 -9.30 3.46 7.49
CA PHE A 137 -9.16 3.88 6.10
C PHE A 137 -10.50 3.90 5.36
N ASN A 138 -11.30 2.84 5.50
CA ASN A 138 -12.66 2.80 4.92
C ASN A 138 -13.54 3.95 5.42
N ARG A 139 -13.50 4.27 6.72
CA ARG A 139 -14.25 5.42 7.26
C ARG A 139 -13.77 6.75 6.68
N ALA A 140 -12.46 6.94 6.58
CA ALA A 140 -11.89 8.17 6.02
C ALA A 140 -12.33 8.38 4.56
N LEU A 141 -12.32 7.34 3.74
CA LEU A 141 -12.78 7.42 2.34
C LEU A 141 -14.25 7.81 2.19
N MET A 142 -15.11 7.47 3.16
CA MET A 142 -16.51 7.88 3.15
C MET A 142 -16.71 9.35 3.52
N CYS A 143 -15.80 9.91 4.33
CA CYS A 143 -15.97 11.22 4.94
C CYS A 143 -15.16 12.33 4.26
N ASP A 144 -14.04 11.98 3.63
CA ASP A 144 -13.12 12.95 3.04
C ASP A 144 -12.82 12.61 1.58
N PRO A 145 -12.94 13.57 0.65
CA PRO A 145 -12.58 13.35 -0.74
C PRO A 145 -11.05 13.26 -0.95
N GLN A 146 -10.22 13.59 0.04
CA GLN A 146 -8.77 13.57 -0.08
C GLN A 146 -8.14 12.72 1.02
N VAL A 147 -7.66 11.54 0.65
CA VAL A 147 -7.03 10.60 1.58
C VAL A 147 -5.68 10.15 1.03
N GLU A 148 -4.65 10.23 1.86
CA GLU A 148 -3.35 9.66 1.56
C GLU A 148 -3.08 8.45 2.46
N PHE A 149 -2.67 7.34 1.86
CA PHE A 149 -2.40 6.10 2.58
C PHE A 149 -0.95 5.65 2.39
N TRP A 150 -0.17 5.68 3.47
CA TRP A 150 1.28 5.46 3.39
C TRP A 150 1.65 4.01 3.70
N PHE A 151 2.58 3.50 2.91
CA PHE A 151 3.33 2.28 3.18
C PHE A 151 4.77 2.68 3.49
N PRO A 152 5.19 2.68 4.77
CA PRO A 152 6.53 3.08 5.18
C PRO A 152 7.63 2.48 4.31
N LYS A 153 8.55 3.33 3.85
CA LYS A 153 9.67 2.97 2.96
C LYS A 153 9.28 2.46 1.57
N ILE A 154 8.01 2.38 1.21
CA ILE A 154 7.53 1.96 -0.12
C ILE A 154 7.02 3.19 -0.89
N GLY A 155 6.06 3.92 -0.30
CA GLY A 155 5.36 5.00 -1.00
C GLY A 155 4.01 5.30 -0.37
N ARG A 156 3.16 5.99 -1.12
CA ARG A 156 1.79 6.35 -0.71
C ARG A 156 0.80 6.19 -1.86
N VAL A 157 -0.42 5.85 -1.49
CA VAL A 157 -1.60 5.92 -2.36
C VAL A 157 -2.28 7.25 -2.09
N VAL A 158 -2.48 8.07 -3.12
CA VAL A 158 -3.16 9.36 -3.03
C VAL A 158 -4.52 9.21 -3.68
N ILE A 159 -5.56 9.47 -2.91
CA ILE A 159 -6.95 9.42 -3.38
C ILE A 159 -7.48 10.84 -3.37
N GLN A 160 -7.88 11.33 -4.55
CA GLN A 160 -8.48 12.64 -4.71
C GLN A 160 -9.82 12.50 -5.44
N CYS A 161 -10.90 12.79 -4.72
CA CYS A 161 -12.27 12.46 -5.07
C CYS A 161 -12.41 10.96 -5.36
N ALA A 162 -12.42 10.58 -6.64
CA ALA A 162 -12.47 9.19 -7.06
C ALA A 162 -11.16 8.71 -7.70
N ASP A 163 -10.25 9.63 -8.03
CA ASP A 163 -9.01 9.30 -8.73
C ASP A 163 -7.98 8.75 -7.74
N VAL A 164 -7.29 7.68 -8.14
CA VAL A 164 -6.30 6.97 -7.33
C VAL A 164 -4.96 7.03 -8.02
N ASP A 165 -4.00 7.66 -7.37
CA ASP A 165 -2.61 7.74 -7.80
C ASP A 165 -1.69 7.07 -6.78
N VAL A 166 -0.50 6.65 -7.24
CA VAL A 166 0.50 5.99 -6.40
C VAL A 166 1.83 6.68 -6.60
N VAL A 167 2.45 7.08 -5.49
CA VAL A 167 3.76 7.72 -5.46
C VAL A 167 4.71 6.83 -4.68
N PHE A 168 5.72 6.27 -5.35
CA PHE A 168 6.75 5.45 -4.73
C PHE A 168 7.91 6.30 -4.22
N ALA A 169 8.52 5.86 -3.11
CA ALA A 169 9.75 6.46 -2.60
C ALA A 169 10.93 6.12 -3.52
N THR A 170 11.81 7.09 -3.80
CA THR A 170 13.00 6.85 -4.63
C THR A 170 13.89 5.75 -4.06
N SER A 171 14.08 5.70 -2.74
CA SER A 171 14.86 4.64 -2.09
C SER A 171 14.27 3.24 -2.31
N PHE A 172 12.95 3.13 -2.38
CA PHE A 172 12.26 1.87 -2.70
C PHE A 172 12.47 1.45 -4.15
N LEU A 173 12.35 2.41 -5.08
CA LEU A 173 12.59 2.16 -6.49
C LEU A 173 14.05 1.72 -6.74
N ASN A 174 15.00 2.40 -6.10
CA ASN A 174 16.42 2.06 -6.18
C ASN A 174 16.69 0.65 -5.63
N LEU A 175 16.02 0.25 -4.55
CA LEU A 175 16.12 -1.10 -3.99
C LEU A 175 15.66 -2.19 -4.97
N LEU A 176 14.67 -1.88 -5.81
CA LEU A 176 14.19 -2.77 -6.86
C LEU A 176 14.99 -2.68 -8.17
N GLY A 177 16.07 -1.87 -8.20
CA GLY A 177 16.96 -1.72 -9.35
C GLY A 177 16.51 -0.70 -10.40
N TYR A 178 15.56 0.19 -10.08
CA TYR A 178 15.20 1.32 -10.95
C TYR A 178 16.15 2.50 -10.75
N SER A 179 16.53 3.18 -11.84
CA SER A 179 17.30 4.43 -11.80
C SER A 179 16.38 5.66 -11.75
N ASP A 180 16.92 6.84 -11.43
CA ASP A 180 16.15 8.10 -11.33
C ASP A 180 15.40 8.49 -12.63
N GLU A 181 15.85 8.01 -13.79
CA GLU A 181 15.15 8.19 -15.09
C GLU A 181 13.75 7.56 -15.09
N PHE A 182 13.52 6.58 -14.23
CA PHE A 182 12.25 5.88 -14.06
C PHE A 182 11.20 6.71 -13.30
N VAL A 183 11.65 7.71 -12.53
CA VAL A 183 10.82 8.57 -11.66
C VAL A 183 10.04 9.62 -12.49
N GLN A 184 10.42 9.85 -13.76
CA GLN A 184 9.87 10.95 -14.55
C GLN A 184 8.51 10.68 -15.21
N ASP A 185 7.99 9.44 -15.17
CA ASP A 185 6.70 9.14 -15.79
C ASP A 185 5.53 9.23 -14.81
N LYS A 186 5.37 10.44 -14.26
CA LYS A 186 4.13 11.25 -14.32
C LYS A 186 4.28 12.51 -13.48
N ALA A 187 4.04 13.63 -14.15
CA ALA A 187 3.84 14.95 -13.56
C ALA A 187 3.03 14.90 -12.26
N CYS A 188 3.70 15.05 -11.13
CA CYS A 188 3.11 15.66 -9.95
C CYS A 188 3.69 17.09 -9.92
N PRO A 189 2.94 18.12 -10.36
CA PRO A 189 3.37 19.48 -10.11
C PRO A 189 3.38 19.63 -8.58
N LEU A 190 4.59 19.80 -8.03
CA LEU A 190 4.74 20.44 -6.73
C LEU A 190 4.02 21.79 -6.84
N ARG A 191 2.90 21.92 -6.14
CA ARG A 191 2.31 23.20 -5.75
C ARG A 191 2.24 23.23 -4.24
#